data_AF-A0A645DUE4-F1
#
_entry.id   AF-A0A645DUE4-F1
#
_cell.length_a   1.000
_cell.length_b   1.000
_cell.length_c   1.000
_cell.angle_alpha   90.00
_cell.angle_beta   90.00
_cell.angle_gamma   90.00
#
_symmetry.space_group_name_H-M   'P 1'
#
loop_
_entity.id
_entity.type
_entity.pdbx_description
1 polymer ?
#
loop_
_entity_poly.entity_id
_entity_poly.type
_entity_poly.pdbx_seq_one_letter_code
_entity_poly.pdbx_strand_id
1 'polypeptide(L)'
;MLKLFDMTIGTTGINESSAKNSGLAYDKTYIYSGSHAGYYPGAKNMSIKVIWDKDSKKLLGAQIVGFDGVDKRMDVLATAIRFEAKITDLTTLELCYAPPFGSAKDPVNMAGYVAENVISRKVKQFFWHDVAKLPRDGSVTLLDVRTVAEFENGHIGGFINIPVDVLRSKLDQISKDKPVFVHCHSGLRSYIACRILSGNGYDCYNLAGGWRLYANIEKTLKSSGINKIEDYPCYSCR
;
A
#
# COMPACT_ATOMS: atom_id res chain seq x y z
N MET A 1 9.58 7.80 17.64
CA MET A 1 8.67 6.73 18.12
C MET A 1 7.67 7.34 19.09
N LEU A 2 6.42 6.90 19.05
CA LEU A 2 5.35 7.33 19.96
C LEU A 2 4.53 6.10 20.37
N LYS A 3 4.23 5.95 21.66
CA LYS A 3 3.27 4.97 22.18
C LYS A 3 1.93 5.66 22.39
N LEU A 4 0.88 5.16 21.75
CA LEU A 4 -0.49 5.64 21.89
C LEU A 4 -1.37 4.48 22.37
N PHE A 5 -1.66 4.43 23.67
CA PHE A 5 -2.24 3.25 24.32
C PHE A 5 -1.41 1.99 24.01
N ASP A 6 -2.02 0.97 23.40
CA ASP A 6 -1.35 -0.27 23.00
C ASP A 6 -0.72 -0.19 21.59
N MET A 7 -0.95 0.91 20.87
CA MET A 7 -0.42 1.10 19.53
C MET A 7 0.94 1.79 19.58
N THR A 8 1.85 1.35 18.73
CA THR A 8 3.13 1.99 18.47
C THR A 8 3.08 2.69 17.12
N ILE A 9 3.55 3.95 17.10
CA ILE A 9 3.66 4.80 15.92
C ILE A 9 5.14 5.13 15.71
N GLY A 10 5.66 4.81 14.54
CA GLY A 10 7.02 5.11 14.14
C GLY A 10 7.08 5.94 12.86
N THR A 11 8.03 6.86 12.80
CA THR A 11 8.34 7.62 11.59
C THR A 11 9.86 7.85 11.52
N THR A 12 10.41 7.82 10.32
CA THR A 12 11.81 8.16 10.03
C THR A 12 11.90 8.79 8.63
N GLY A 13 12.92 9.61 8.39
CA GLY A 13 13.06 10.37 7.15
C GLY A 13 11.92 11.39 6.96
N ILE A 14 11.63 11.71 5.69
CA ILE A 14 10.60 12.71 5.35
C ILE A 14 9.23 12.05 5.14
N ASN A 15 8.16 12.86 5.15
CA ASN A 15 6.81 12.43 4.79
C ASN A 15 6.39 13.02 3.42
N GLU A 16 5.20 12.66 2.94
CA GLU A 16 4.67 13.15 1.66
C GLU A 16 4.54 14.68 1.59
N SER A 17 4.12 15.31 2.69
CA SER A 17 3.96 16.77 2.77
C SER A 17 5.31 17.47 2.66
N SER A 18 6.33 17.02 3.39
CA SER A 18 7.70 17.51 3.29
C SER A 18 8.29 17.27 1.90
N ALA A 19 8.14 16.06 1.33
CA ALA A 19 8.64 15.75 0.00
C ALA A 19 8.02 16.66 -1.07
N LYS A 20 6.70 16.91 -0.98
CA LYS A 20 5.98 17.81 -1.88
C LYS A 20 6.44 19.27 -1.72
N ASN A 21 6.60 19.75 -0.48
CA ASN A 21 7.03 21.11 -0.19
C ASN A 21 8.49 21.37 -0.63
N SER A 22 9.32 20.32 -0.66
CA SER A 22 10.69 20.38 -1.18
C SER A 22 10.79 20.15 -2.70
N GLY A 23 9.67 20.01 -3.42
CA GLY A 23 9.67 19.79 -4.87
C GLY A 23 10.23 18.44 -5.31
N LEU A 24 10.32 17.46 -4.40
CA LEU A 24 10.85 16.13 -4.73
C LEU A 24 9.84 15.32 -5.53
N ALA A 25 10.30 14.71 -6.61
CA ALA A 25 9.54 13.71 -7.34
C ALA A 25 9.56 12.40 -6.55
N TYR A 26 8.53 12.14 -5.74
CA TYR A 26 8.46 10.92 -4.93
C TYR A 26 7.34 9.98 -5.40
N ASP A 27 7.46 8.72 -4.98
CA ASP A 27 6.40 7.72 -5.03
C ASP A 27 6.27 7.01 -3.67
N LYS A 28 5.22 6.21 -3.49
CA LYS A 28 4.87 5.60 -2.20
C LYS A 28 4.24 4.22 -2.33
N THR A 29 4.43 3.41 -1.30
CA THR A 29 3.76 2.12 -1.14
C THR A 29 3.04 2.08 0.20
N TYR A 30 1.92 1.36 0.24
CA TYR A 30 1.26 0.96 1.48
C TYR A 30 1.22 -0.56 1.53
N ILE A 31 1.68 -1.13 2.64
CA ILE A 31 1.58 -2.56 2.91
C ILE A 31 0.96 -2.79 4.28
N TYR A 32 0.34 -3.95 4.43
CA TYR A 32 -0.19 -4.42 5.69
C TYR A 32 0.33 -5.82 5.95
N SER A 33 0.95 -6.01 7.09
CA SER A 33 1.62 -7.27 7.42
C SER A 33 1.53 -7.55 8.91
N GLY A 34 1.56 -8.83 9.27
CA GLY A 34 1.76 -9.26 10.65
C GLY A 34 3.18 -8.94 11.14
N SER A 35 3.33 -8.81 12.45
CA SER A 35 4.62 -8.65 13.15
C SER A 35 5.53 -9.87 12.97
N HIS A 36 4.92 -11.07 12.90
CA HIS A 36 5.57 -12.34 12.63
C HIS A 36 4.64 -13.31 11.89
N ALA A 37 5.06 -14.56 11.71
CA ALA A 37 4.34 -15.56 10.95
C ALA A 37 2.92 -15.78 11.51
N GLY A 38 1.90 -15.65 10.65
CA GLY A 38 0.50 -15.65 11.07
C GLY A 38 0.00 -16.99 11.66
N TYR A 39 0.68 -18.10 11.41
CA TYR A 39 0.36 -19.39 12.01
C TYR A 39 0.92 -19.53 13.44
N TYR A 40 1.85 -18.66 13.85
CA TYR A 40 2.40 -18.67 15.21
C TYR A 40 1.57 -17.72 16.10
N PRO A 41 1.25 -18.11 17.35
CA PRO A 41 0.38 -17.32 18.22
C PRO A 41 0.83 -15.87 18.40
N GLY A 42 -0.14 -14.96 18.57
CA GLY A 42 0.12 -13.58 18.99
C GLY A 42 0.50 -12.59 17.88
N ALA A 43 0.52 -13.00 16.61
CA ALA A 43 0.84 -12.08 15.51
C ALA A 43 -0.11 -10.87 15.49
N LYS A 44 0.46 -9.65 15.45
CA LYS A 44 -0.33 -8.40 15.36
C LYS A 44 -0.06 -7.69 14.05
N ASN A 45 -1.10 -7.03 13.53
CA ASN A 45 -0.98 -6.32 12.26
C ASN A 45 -0.30 -4.96 12.40
N MET A 46 0.46 -4.61 11.38
CA MET A 46 1.04 -3.29 11.15
C MET A 46 0.57 -2.75 9.80
N SER A 47 0.48 -1.43 9.71
CA SER A 47 0.31 -0.68 8.48
C SER A 47 1.60 0.09 8.25
N ILE A 48 2.23 -0.13 7.10
CA ILE A 48 3.54 0.42 6.77
C ILE A 48 3.40 1.20 5.49
N LYS A 49 3.88 2.44 5.52
CA LYS A 49 4.01 3.31 4.37
C LYS A 49 5.47 3.65 4.20
N VAL A 50 5.93 3.55 2.97
CA VAL A 50 7.30 3.91 2.59
C VAL A 50 7.25 4.84 1.40
N ILE A 51 8.13 5.84 1.39
CA ILE A 51 8.28 6.79 0.28
C ILE A 51 9.72 6.77 -0.25
N TRP A 52 9.86 6.94 -1.56
CA TRP A 52 11.16 6.96 -2.23
C TRP A 52 11.18 7.97 -3.37
N ASP A 53 12.38 8.37 -3.76
CA ASP A 53 12.62 9.27 -4.87
C ASP A 53 12.42 8.55 -6.22
N LYS A 54 11.65 9.13 -7.14
CA LYS A 54 11.30 8.49 -8.41
C LYS A 54 12.50 8.33 -9.35
N ASP A 55 13.53 9.15 -9.24
CA ASP A 55 14.65 9.11 -10.17
C ASP A 55 15.77 8.23 -9.64
N SER A 56 16.32 8.59 -8.49
CA SER A 56 17.43 7.89 -7.82
C SER A 56 17.02 6.58 -7.16
N LYS A 57 15.71 6.38 -6.91
CA LYS A 57 15.14 5.27 -6.13
C LYS A 57 15.56 5.25 -4.65
N LYS A 58 16.23 6.29 -4.16
CA LYS A 58 16.64 6.40 -2.75
C LYS A 58 15.42 6.36 -1.84
N LEU A 59 15.52 5.58 -0.77
CA LEU A 59 14.53 5.52 0.29
C LEU A 59 14.53 6.87 1.03
N LEU A 60 13.38 7.55 1.07
CA LEU A 60 13.27 8.91 1.61
C LEU A 60 12.67 8.95 3.02
N GLY A 61 11.81 8.00 3.34
CA GLY A 61 11.13 7.97 4.64
C GLY A 61 10.15 6.82 4.78
N ALA A 62 9.76 6.58 6.02
CA ALA A 62 8.80 5.53 6.36
C ALA A 62 7.93 5.93 7.54
N GLN A 63 6.71 5.42 7.55
CA GLN A 63 5.71 5.59 8.60
C GLN A 63 5.08 4.24 8.91
N ILE A 64 5.05 3.85 10.18
CA ILE A 64 4.49 2.56 10.61
C ILE A 64 3.56 2.79 11.79
N VAL A 65 2.38 2.18 11.73
CA VAL A 65 1.44 2.09 12.86
C VAL A 65 1.04 0.63 13.08
N GLY A 66 1.09 0.17 14.32
CA GLY A 66 0.72 -1.21 14.64
C GLY A 66 0.86 -1.52 16.12
N PHE A 67 0.66 -2.77 16.49
CA PHE A 67 0.58 -3.19 17.91
C PHE A 67 1.77 -4.04 18.37
N ASP A 68 2.66 -4.43 17.46
CA ASP A 68 3.86 -5.22 17.76
C ASP A 68 4.88 -5.11 16.61
N GLY A 69 6.18 -5.18 16.91
CA GLY A 69 7.28 -5.22 15.95
C GLY A 69 7.49 -3.96 15.09
N VAL A 70 6.88 -2.82 15.46
CA VAL A 70 6.94 -1.54 14.75
C VAL A 70 8.32 -0.90 14.85
N ASP A 71 8.86 -0.86 16.06
CA ASP A 71 10.22 -0.40 16.40
C ASP A 71 11.28 -1.12 15.57
N LYS A 72 11.26 -2.45 15.53
CA LYS A 72 12.22 -3.26 14.76
C LYS A 72 12.25 -2.87 13.29
N ARG A 73 11.08 -2.72 12.66
CA ARG A 73 11.03 -2.34 11.22
C ARG A 73 11.42 -0.89 11.02
N MET A 74 11.10 -0.02 11.98
CA MET A 74 11.53 1.37 11.94
C MET A 74 13.05 1.50 12.01
N ASP A 75 13.72 0.73 12.89
CA ASP A 75 15.19 0.74 13.02
C ASP A 75 15.90 0.25 11.75
N VAL A 76 15.38 -0.83 11.13
CA VAL A 76 15.90 -1.33 9.85
C VAL A 76 15.73 -0.27 8.75
N LEU A 77 14.56 0.35 8.64
CA LEU A 77 14.32 1.39 7.63
C LEU A 77 15.13 2.66 7.87
N ALA A 78 15.28 3.08 9.13
CA ALA A 78 16.11 4.22 9.50
C ALA A 78 17.58 3.98 9.16
N THR A 79 18.07 2.75 9.41
CA THR A 79 19.42 2.32 9.04
C THR A 79 19.59 2.32 7.52
N ALA A 80 18.64 1.75 6.77
CA ALA A 80 18.67 1.75 5.31
C ALA A 80 18.69 3.18 4.73
N ILE A 81 17.89 4.10 5.28
CA ILE A 81 17.90 5.53 4.90
C ILE A 81 19.27 6.15 5.19
N ARG A 82 19.85 5.89 6.37
CA ARG A 82 21.15 6.44 6.76
C ARG A 82 22.28 6.01 5.82
N PHE A 83 22.20 4.80 5.27
CA PHE A 83 23.15 4.28 4.28
C PHE A 83 22.73 4.58 2.83
N GLU A 84 21.78 5.49 2.63
CA GLU A 84 21.29 5.92 1.30
C GLU A 84 20.80 4.77 0.41
N ALA A 85 20.30 3.69 1.01
CA ALA A 85 19.81 2.53 0.29
C ALA A 85 18.65 2.92 -0.64
N LYS A 86 18.56 2.22 -1.77
CA LYS A 86 17.40 2.30 -2.66
C LYS A 86 16.27 1.47 -2.07
N ILE A 87 15.03 1.84 -2.42
CA ILE A 87 13.84 1.08 -2.03
C ILE A 87 13.90 -0.39 -2.52
N THR A 88 14.56 -0.64 -3.65
CA THR A 88 14.76 -1.99 -4.20
C THR A 88 15.75 -2.83 -3.40
N ASP A 89 16.70 -2.20 -2.70
CA ASP A 89 17.69 -2.92 -1.88
C ASP A 89 17.03 -3.57 -0.66
N LEU A 90 15.84 -3.10 -0.25
CA LEU A 90 15.06 -3.76 0.78
C LEU A 90 14.66 -5.20 0.41
N THR A 91 14.59 -5.54 -0.89
CA THR A 91 14.26 -6.90 -1.34
C THR A 91 15.34 -7.92 -1.01
N THR A 92 16.59 -7.48 -0.84
CA THR A 92 17.76 -8.33 -0.63
C THR A 92 18.23 -8.36 0.82
N LEU A 93 17.60 -7.60 1.71
CA LEU A 93 17.94 -7.63 3.14
C LEU A 93 17.67 -9.01 3.74
N GLU A 94 18.72 -9.64 4.25
CA GLU A 94 18.66 -10.89 4.99
C GLU A 94 18.44 -10.59 6.48
N LEU A 95 17.18 -10.71 6.91
CA LEU A 95 16.75 -10.40 8.27
C LEU A 95 16.50 -11.68 9.06
N CYS A 96 16.76 -11.64 10.37
CA CYS A 96 16.58 -12.78 11.26
C CYS A 96 15.13 -13.30 11.20
N TYR A 97 14.99 -14.60 10.93
CA TYR A 97 13.70 -15.26 10.84
C TYR A 97 13.63 -16.49 11.73
N ALA A 98 12.63 -16.48 12.62
CA ALA A 98 11.96 -17.66 13.13
C ALA A 98 10.47 -17.31 13.31
N PRO A 99 9.55 -18.29 13.39
CA PRO A 99 8.11 -18.04 13.52
C PRO A 99 7.68 -17.00 14.58
N PRO A 100 8.27 -16.94 15.79
CA PRO A 100 7.90 -15.93 16.80
C PRO A 100 8.43 -14.51 16.51
N PHE A 101 9.38 -14.33 15.60
CA PHE A 101 10.07 -13.05 15.41
C PHE A 101 9.75 -12.38 14.08
N GLY A 102 9.45 -13.16 13.03
CA GLY A 102 9.30 -12.61 11.69
C GLY A 102 8.55 -13.55 10.77
N SER A 103 8.63 -13.24 9.48
CA SER A 103 8.16 -14.09 8.39
C SER A 103 9.32 -14.35 7.44
N ALA A 104 9.23 -15.39 6.61
CA ALA A 104 10.26 -15.71 5.62
C ALA A 104 10.59 -14.53 4.69
N LYS A 105 9.62 -13.64 4.45
CA LYS A 105 9.83 -12.30 3.92
C LYS A 105 9.35 -11.30 4.96
N ASP A 106 10.25 -10.49 5.48
CA ASP A 106 9.92 -9.46 6.45
C ASP A 106 9.01 -8.39 5.82
N PRO A 107 8.15 -7.72 6.60
CA PRO A 107 7.45 -6.53 6.12
C PRO A 107 8.35 -5.50 5.42
N VAL A 108 9.62 -5.35 5.83
CA VAL A 108 10.60 -4.48 5.13
C VAL A 108 10.87 -5.00 3.71
N ASN A 109 11.12 -6.30 3.54
CA ASN A 109 11.30 -6.89 2.20
C ASN A 109 10.04 -6.70 1.35
N MET A 110 8.86 -6.88 1.95
CA MET A 110 7.58 -6.71 1.25
C MET A 110 7.37 -5.28 0.74
N ALA A 111 7.81 -4.26 1.48
CA ALA A 111 7.79 -2.87 0.99
C ALA A 111 8.67 -2.71 -0.24
N GLY A 112 9.88 -3.28 -0.21
CA GLY A 112 10.79 -3.32 -1.36
C GLY A 112 10.17 -4.02 -2.57
N TYR A 113 9.54 -5.18 -2.40
CA TYR A 113 8.91 -5.91 -3.50
C TYR A 113 7.75 -5.14 -4.13
N VAL A 114 6.91 -4.47 -3.33
CA VAL A 114 5.81 -3.66 -3.89
C VAL A 114 6.39 -2.50 -4.70
N ALA A 115 7.40 -1.80 -4.19
CA ALA A 115 8.05 -0.71 -4.92
C ALA A 115 8.76 -1.21 -6.19
N GLU A 116 9.48 -2.32 -6.13
CA GLU A 116 10.13 -2.93 -7.29
C GLU A 116 9.10 -3.26 -8.39
N ASN A 117 7.95 -3.82 -8.02
CA ASN A 117 6.87 -4.11 -8.98
C ASN A 117 6.35 -2.83 -9.67
N VAL A 118 6.31 -1.69 -8.97
CA VAL A 118 5.93 -0.39 -9.55
C VAL A 118 7.05 0.14 -10.45
N ILE A 119 8.29 0.13 -9.97
CA ILE A 119 9.47 0.62 -10.71
C ILE A 119 9.69 -0.16 -12.00
N SER A 120 9.57 -1.49 -11.95
CA SER A 120 9.69 -2.39 -13.11
C SER A 120 8.43 -2.44 -13.98
N ARG A 121 7.41 -1.61 -13.68
CA ARG A 121 6.13 -1.52 -14.40
C ARG A 121 5.37 -2.85 -14.48
N LYS A 122 5.64 -3.79 -13.57
CA LYS A 122 4.85 -5.03 -13.41
C LYS A 122 3.43 -4.73 -12.92
N VAL A 123 3.23 -3.61 -12.23
CA VAL A 123 1.92 -3.12 -11.81
C VAL A 123 1.91 -1.59 -11.87
N LYS A 124 0.81 -1.00 -12.33
CA LYS A 124 0.55 0.44 -12.19
C LYS A 124 -0.28 0.67 -10.93
N GLN A 125 -0.09 1.79 -10.25
CA GLN A 125 -0.84 2.12 -9.04
C GLN A 125 -1.64 3.41 -9.21
N PHE A 126 -2.75 3.46 -8.48
CA PHE A 126 -3.48 4.68 -8.17
C PHE A 126 -3.77 4.71 -6.67
N PHE A 127 -4.09 5.87 -6.12
CA PHE A 127 -4.18 6.08 -4.68
C PHE A 127 -5.59 6.45 -4.24
N TRP A 128 -5.81 6.42 -2.92
CA TRP A 128 -7.10 6.71 -2.30
C TRP A 128 -7.70 8.07 -2.74
N HIS A 129 -6.86 9.08 -2.96
CA HIS A 129 -7.29 10.42 -3.39
C HIS A 129 -7.65 10.50 -4.88
N ASP A 130 -7.32 9.48 -5.67
CA ASP A 130 -7.64 9.42 -7.09
C ASP A 130 -9.01 8.79 -7.34
N VAL A 131 -9.52 8.00 -6.39
CA VAL A 131 -10.79 7.27 -6.49
C VAL A 131 -11.97 8.18 -6.84
N ALA A 132 -12.03 9.37 -6.24
CA ALA A 132 -13.10 10.35 -6.49
C ALA A 132 -13.05 10.94 -7.92
N LYS A 133 -11.89 10.89 -8.58
CA LYS A 133 -11.66 11.43 -9.92
C LYS A 133 -11.82 10.38 -11.02
N LEU A 134 -12.01 9.11 -10.66
CA LEU A 134 -12.17 8.03 -11.63
C LEU A 134 -13.48 8.21 -12.41
N PRO A 135 -13.47 8.08 -13.76
CA PRO A 135 -14.65 8.20 -14.59
C PRO A 135 -15.75 7.21 -14.19
N ARG A 136 -17.01 7.66 -14.27
CA ARG A 136 -18.22 6.87 -13.96
C ARG A 136 -19.14 6.71 -15.17
N ASP A 137 -18.67 7.11 -16.34
CA ASP A 137 -19.35 7.10 -17.64
C ASP A 137 -19.17 5.80 -18.43
N GLY A 138 -18.50 4.80 -17.83
CA GLY A 138 -18.20 3.52 -18.48
C GLY A 138 -16.93 3.51 -19.34
N SER A 139 -16.19 4.62 -19.44
CA SER A 139 -14.90 4.70 -20.14
C SER A 139 -13.79 3.88 -19.48
N VAL A 140 -14.00 3.43 -18.23
CA VAL A 140 -13.09 2.56 -17.48
C VAL A 140 -13.85 1.36 -16.90
N THR A 141 -13.13 0.33 -16.48
CA THR A 141 -13.69 -0.74 -15.66
C THR A 141 -13.24 -0.55 -14.22
N LEU A 142 -14.20 -0.53 -13.29
CA LEU A 142 -13.93 -0.42 -11.86
C LEU A 142 -14.24 -1.76 -11.20
N LEU A 143 -13.22 -2.46 -10.69
CA LEU A 143 -13.31 -3.84 -10.26
C LEU A 143 -12.93 -4.02 -8.79
N ASP A 144 -13.84 -4.56 -7.99
CA ASP A 144 -13.55 -5.06 -6.65
C ASP A 144 -13.35 -6.58 -6.70
N VAL A 145 -12.15 -7.04 -6.34
CA VAL A 145 -11.79 -8.47 -6.36
C VAL A 145 -11.83 -9.14 -4.99
N ARG A 146 -12.46 -8.49 -4.00
CA ARG A 146 -12.78 -9.11 -2.69
C ARG A 146 -13.84 -10.19 -2.85
N THR A 147 -14.03 -10.97 -1.79
CA THR A 147 -15.15 -11.90 -1.70
C THR A 147 -16.48 -11.15 -1.71
N VAL A 148 -17.56 -11.84 -2.08
CA VAL A 148 -18.91 -11.27 -2.11
C VAL A 148 -19.30 -10.75 -0.71
N ALA A 149 -19.04 -11.52 0.34
CA ALA A 149 -19.33 -11.11 1.71
C ALA A 149 -18.57 -9.84 2.13
N GLU A 150 -17.29 -9.68 1.74
CA GLU A 150 -16.57 -8.44 2.01
C GLU A 150 -17.15 -7.24 1.25
N PHE A 151 -17.67 -7.45 0.03
CA PHE A 151 -18.28 -6.41 -0.81
C PHE A 151 -19.62 -5.95 -0.24
N GLU A 152 -20.46 -6.90 0.21
CA GLU A 152 -21.75 -6.64 0.85
C GLU A 152 -21.62 -5.88 2.18
N ASN A 153 -20.54 -6.13 2.92
CA ASN A 153 -20.22 -5.40 4.17
C ASN A 153 -19.65 -3.98 3.96
N GLY A 154 -19.66 -3.48 2.72
CA GLY A 154 -19.22 -2.14 2.36
C GLY A 154 -18.22 -2.15 1.22
N HIS A 155 -18.40 -1.23 0.27
CA HIS A 155 -17.59 -1.15 -0.95
C HIS A 155 -17.49 0.29 -1.46
N ILE A 156 -16.58 0.50 -2.42
CA ILE A 156 -16.47 1.78 -3.12
C ILE A 156 -17.56 1.82 -4.19
N GLY A 157 -18.42 2.83 -4.16
CA GLY A 157 -19.50 2.97 -5.13
C GLY A 157 -18.99 2.92 -6.58
N GLY A 158 -19.76 2.28 -7.45
CA GLY A 158 -19.47 2.13 -8.88
C GLY A 158 -18.46 1.01 -9.25
N PHE A 159 -17.88 0.31 -8.28
CA PHE A 159 -17.06 -0.88 -8.54
C PHE A 159 -17.95 -2.13 -8.65
N ILE A 160 -17.75 -2.92 -9.71
CA ILE A 160 -18.39 -4.25 -9.84
C ILE A 160 -17.58 -5.30 -9.09
N ASN A 161 -18.23 -6.31 -8.52
CA ASN A 161 -17.54 -7.36 -7.77
C ASN A 161 -17.29 -8.62 -8.62
N ILE A 162 -16.02 -8.95 -8.82
CA ILE A 162 -15.58 -10.24 -9.38
C ILE A 162 -14.44 -10.76 -8.50
N PRO A 163 -14.69 -11.68 -7.56
CA PRO A 163 -13.64 -12.19 -6.67
C PRO A 163 -12.43 -12.74 -7.42
N VAL A 164 -11.23 -12.49 -6.89
CA VAL A 164 -9.97 -12.85 -7.57
C VAL A 164 -9.87 -14.35 -7.91
N ASP A 165 -10.46 -15.21 -7.07
CA ASP A 165 -10.40 -16.67 -7.23
C ASP A 165 -11.16 -17.16 -8.47
N VAL A 166 -12.18 -16.43 -8.91
CA VAL A 166 -12.99 -16.74 -10.12
C VAL A 166 -12.69 -15.80 -11.29
N LEU A 167 -11.77 -14.85 -11.11
CA LEU A 167 -11.46 -13.82 -12.12
C LEU A 167 -10.99 -14.42 -13.44
N ARG A 168 -10.16 -15.47 -13.39
CA ARG A 168 -9.62 -16.12 -14.62
C ARG A 168 -10.73 -16.70 -15.50
N SER A 169 -11.78 -17.25 -14.91
CA SER A 169 -12.93 -17.80 -15.65
C SER A 169 -13.94 -16.75 -16.11
N LYS A 170 -13.78 -15.48 -15.70
CA LYS A 170 -14.71 -14.38 -16.00
C LYS A 170 -14.05 -13.22 -16.76
N LEU A 171 -12.93 -13.48 -17.44
CA LEU A 171 -12.21 -12.44 -18.19
C LEU A 171 -13.04 -11.88 -19.34
N ASP A 172 -13.91 -12.70 -19.93
CA ASP A 172 -14.89 -12.33 -20.96
C ASP A 172 -15.87 -11.22 -20.52
N GLN A 173 -16.11 -11.09 -19.21
CA GLN A 173 -16.96 -10.03 -18.65
C GLN A 173 -16.26 -8.67 -18.57
N ILE A 174 -14.95 -8.63 -18.84
CA ILE A 174 -14.13 -7.43 -18.74
C ILE A 174 -13.67 -7.05 -20.15
N SER A 175 -14.04 -5.85 -20.59
CA SER A 175 -13.57 -5.29 -21.87
C SER A 175 -12.07 -4.98 -21.81
N LYS A 176 -11.35 -5.32 -22.89
CA LYS A 176 -9.91 -5.05 -23.05
C LYS A 176 -9.61 -3.64 -23.58
N ASP A 177 -10.60 -2.97 -24.16
CA ASP A 177 -10.42 -1.69 -24.86
C ASP A 177 -10.33 -0.48 -23.90
N LYS A 178 -10.50 -0.72 -22.60
CA LYS A 178 -10.49 0.29 -21.57
C LYS A 178 -9.66 -0.12 -20.35
N PRO A 179 -9.06 0.84 -19.63
CA PRO A 179 -8.26 0.54 -18.45
C PRO A 179 -9.14 -0.02 -17.33
N VAL A 180 -8.55 -0.92 -16.54
CA VAL A 180 -9.19 -1.59 -15.40
C VAL A 180 -8.55 -1.09 -14.11
N PHE A 181 -9.33 -0.43 -13.27
CA PHE A 181 -8.95 -0.02 -11.93
C PHE A 181 -9.45 -1.05 -10.93
N VAL A 182 -8.51 -1.69 -10.24
CA VAL A 182 -8.79 -2.84 -9.37
C VAL A 182 -8.45 -2.51 -7.93
N HIS A 183 -9.32 -2.89 -7.00
CA HIS A 183 -8.97 -2.93 -5.59
C HIS A 183 -9.37 -4.25 -4.93
N CYS A 184 -8.75 -4.51 -3.79
CA CYS A 184 -9.18 -5.54 -2.86
C CYS A 184 -9.20 -4.95 -1.45
N HIS A 185 -9.10 -5.76 -0.39
CA HIS A 185 -9.05 -5.25 0.97
C HIS A 185 -7.78 -4.45 1.29
N SER A 186 -6.59 -4.98 0.98
CA SER A 186 -5.29 -4.45 1.43
C SER A 186 -4.30 -4.09 0.30
N GLY A 187 -4.60 -4.48 -0.95
CA GLY A 187 -3.73 -4.31 -2.12
C GLY A 187 -3.10 -5.61 -2.66
N LEU A 188 -3.04 -6.68 -1.86
CA LEU A 188 -2.38 -7.94 -2.26
C LEU A 188 -3.17 -8.71 -3.34
N ARG A 189 -4.45 -8.99 -3.09
CA ARG A 189 -5.30 -9.73 -4.05
C ARG A 189 -5.52 -8.95 -5.35
N SER A 190 -5.60 -7.62 -5.27
CA SER A 190 -5.72 -6.75 -6.44
C SER A 190 -4.42 -6.64 -7.23
N TYR A 191 -3.25 -6.74 -6.59
CA TYR A 191 -1.99 -6.95 -7.31
C TYR A 191 -2.02 -8.26 -8.12
N ILE A 192 -2.47 -9.37 -7.51
CA ILE A 192 -2.62 -10.67 -8.20
C ILE A 192 -3.59 -10.55 -9.37
N ALA A 193 -4.75 -9.91 -9.16
CA ALA A 193 -5.71 -9.63 -10.22
C ALA A 193 -5.10 -8.81 -11.36
N CYS A 194 -4.34 -7.75 -11.07
CA CYS A 194 -3.64 -7.00 -12.11
C CYS A 194 -2.58 -7.83 -12.83
N ARG A 195 -1.88 -8.75 -12.16
CA ARG A 195 -0.95 -9.67 -12.85
C ARG A 195 -1.68 -10.64 -13.78
N ILE A 196 -2.85 -11.13 -13.37
CA ILE A 196 -3.73 -11.96 -14.23
C ILE A 196 -4.20 -11.15 -15.44
N LEU A 197 -4.73 -9.96 -15.21
CA LEU A 197 -5.28 -9.07 -16.24
C LEU A 197 -4.18 -8.61 -17.22
N SER A 198 -3.07 -8.07 -16.74
CA SER A 198 -1.98 -7.63 -17.61
C SER A 198 -1.33 -8.78 -18.38
N GLY A 199 -1.28 -9.99 -17.81
CA GLY A 199 -0.86 -11.20 -18.53
C GLY A 199 -1.80 -11.61 -19.68
N ASN A 200 -3.05 -11.14 -19.66
CA ASN A 200 -4.06 -11.38 -20.70
C ASN A 200 -4.30 -10.15 -21.60
N GLY A 201 -3.42 -9.14 -21.53
CA GLY A 201 -3.44 -7.96 -22.41
C GLY A 201 -4.27 -6.78 -21.93
N TYR A 202 -4.70 -6.75 -20.66
CA TYR A 202 -5.44 -5.62 -20.09
C TYR A 202 -4.50 -4.55 -19.52
N ASP A 203 -4.86 -3.26 -19.66
CA ASP A 203 -4.21 -2.18 -18.90
C ASP A 203 -4.82 -2.10 -17.49
N CYS A 204 -4.03 -2.45 -16.46
CA CYS A 204 -4.53 -2.59 -15.09
C CYS A 204 -3.81 -1.69 -14.09
N TYR A 205 -4.61 -1.03 -13.23
CA TYR A 205 -4.17 -0.17 -12.15
C TYR A 205 -4.64 -0.74 -10.82
N ASN A 206 -3.73 -0.89 -9.85
CA ASN A 206 -3.99 -1.42 -8.52
C ASN A 206 -4.16 -0.29 -7.50
N LEU A 207 -5.22 -0.33 -6.68
CA LEU A 207 -5.41 0.63 -5.59
C LEU A 207 -4.38 0.36 -4.47
N ALA A 208 -3.42 1.26 -4.33
CA ALA A 208 -2.42 1.19 -3.27
C ALA A 208 -3.08 1.27 -1.88
N GLY A 209 -2.81 0.30 -1.01
CA GLY A 209 -3.41 0.22 0.31
C GLY A 209 -4.86 -0.31 0.35
N GLY A 210 -5.48 -0.57 -0.80
CA GLY A 210 -6.80 -1.19 -0.93
C GLY A 210 -7.95 -0.44 -0.26
N TRP A 211 -9.09 -1.13 -0.17
CA TRP A 211 -10.32 -0.62 0.45
C TRP A 211 -10.13 -0.23 1.91
N ARG A 212 -9.31 -0.97 2.67
CA ARG A 212 -9.03 -0.67 4.08
C ARG A 212 -8.47 0.74 4.26
N LEU A 213 -7.49 1.15 3.44
CA LEU A 213 -6.92 2.50 3.54
C LEU A 213 -7.98 3.54 3.19
N TYR A 214 -8.64 3.32 2.05
CA TYR A 214 -9.65 4.22 1.52
C TYR A 214 -10.79 4.47 2.52
N ALA A 215 -11.39 3.41 3.05
CA ALA A 215 -12.52 3.50 3.99
C ALA A 215 -12.13 4.19 5.30
N ASN A 216 -10.92 3.97 5.81
CA ASN A 216 -10.45 4.67 7.01
C ASN A 216 -10.29 6.17 6.76
N ILE A 217 -9.69 6.55 5.62
CA ILE A 217 -9.53 7.96 5.25
C ILE A 217 -10.89 8.62 5.01
N GLU A 218 -11.77 7.96 4.27
CA GLU A 218 -13.12 8.47 3.99
C GLU A 218 -13.90 8.70 5.29
N LYS A 219 -13.82 7.76 6.24
CA LYS A 219 -14.43 7.90 7.56
C LYS A 219 -13.84 9.10 8.32
N THR A 220 -12.52 9.26 8.32
CA THR A 220 -11.85 10.40 8.97
C THR A 220 -12.29 11.74 8.36
N LEU A 221 -12.32 11.85 7.04
CA LEU A 221 -12.77 13.06 6.35
C LEU A 221 -14.22 13.42 6.72
N LYS A 222 -15.11 12.42 6.74
CA LYS A 222 -16.51 12.59 7.16
C LYS A 222 -16.63 13.00 8.63
N SER A 223 -15.86 12.38 9.52
CA SER A 223 -15.95 12.65 10.97
C SER A 223 -15.35 13.98 11.39
N SER A 224 -14.32 14.46 10.69
CA SER A 224 -13.64 15.70 11.05
C SER A 224 -14.31 16.94 10.46
N GLY A 225 -15.30 16.78 9.56
CA GLY A 225 -15.89 17.90 8.82
C GLY A 225 -14.91 18.59 7.86
N ILE A 226 -13.75 17.96 7.60
CA ILE A 226 -12.69 18.52 6.77
C ILE A 226 -12.76 17.88 5.39
N ASN A 227 -12.83 18.70 4.35
CA ASN A 227 -12.87 18.25 2.95
C ASN A 227 -11.49 17.76 2.43
N LYS A 228 -10.44 17.82 3.25
CA LYS A 228 -9.06 17.49 2.89
C LYS A 228 -8.25 17.13 4.15
N ILE A 229 -7.35 16.15 4.07
CA ILE A 229 -6.39 15.90 5.17
C ILE A 229 -5.43 17.10 5.21
N GLU A 230 -5.38 17.80 6.35
CA GLU A 230 -4.43 18.90 6.56
C GLU A 230 -2.99 18.39 6.57
N ASP A 231 -2.12 19.08 5.85
CA ASP A 231 -0.68 18.81 5.86
C ASP A 231 -0.09 19.46 7.13
N TYR A 232 0.43 18.63 8.05
CA TYR A 232 1.24 19.10 9.18
C TYR A 232 2.72 18.87 8.84
N PRO A 233 3.40 19.82 8.18
CA PRO A 233 4.81 19.65 7.87
C PRO A 233 5.60 19.64 9.19
N CYS A 234 6.63 18.79 9.26
CA CYS A 234 7.58 18.85 10.37
C CYS A 234 8.45 20.09 10.14
N TYR A 235 8.13 21.19 10.84
CA TYR A 235 8.74 22.50 10.63
C TYR A 235 10.22 22.61 11.06
N SER A 236 10.88 21.53 11.48
CA SER A 236 12.23 21.62 12.07
C SER A 236 13.12 20.37 11.96
N CYS A 237 13.10 19.64 10.84
CA CYS A 237 14.20 18.73 10.52
C CYS A 237 15.17 19.45 9.58
N ARG A 238 16.07 20.27 10.15
CA ARG A 238 17.31 20.69 9.49
C ARG A 238 18.43 19.74 9.90
#